data_AF-A0A3B9SVY4-F1
#
_entry.id   AF-A0A3B9SVY4-F1
#
_cell.length_a   1.000
_cell.length_b   1.000
_cell.length_c   1.000
_cell.angle_alpha   90.00
_cell.angle_beta   90.00
_cell.angle_gamma   90.00
#
_symmetry.space_group_name_H-M   'P 1'
#
loop_
_entity.id
_entity.type
_entity.pdbx_description
1 polymer ?
#
loop_
_entity_poly.entity_id
_entity_poly.type
_entity_poly.pdbx_seq_one_letter_code
_entity_poly.pdbx_strand_id
1 'polypeptide(L)'
;MRNVCLTVRDITNKALQQKMGYSLWAKGMTKKQLSARISRHLRLFRDHGLIRKLPNQRKYILTEKGQKLTTALSAALDASTRELLKLSA
;
A
#
# COMPACT_ATOMS: atom_id res chain seq x y z
N MET A 1 8.32 -2.96 -23.00
CA MET A 1 7.41 -3.19 -21.85
C MET A 1 7.73 -2.14 -20.80
N ARG A 2 6.83 -1.17 -20.56
CA ARG A 2 7.13 -0.06 -19.65
C ARG A 2 7.16 -0.64 -18.23
N ASN A 3 8.35 -0.79 -17.67
CA ASN A 3 8.53 -0.96 -16.24
C ASN A 3 7.78 0.20 -15.56
N VAL A 4 6.59 -0.07 -15.04
CA VAL A 4 5.91 0.87 -14.16
C VAL A 4 6.82 0.96 -12.95
N CYS A 5 7.67 1.98 -12.97
CA CYS A 5 8.45 2.44 -11.84
C CYS A 5 7.43 2.87 -10.79
N LEU A 6 6.89 1.89 -10.04
CA LEU A 6 6.05 2.07 -8.86
C LEU A 6 6.94 2.60 -7.73
N THR A 7 7.60 3.72 -7.97
CA THR A 7 8.29 4.41 -6.90
C THR A 7 7.21 5.11 -6.10
N VAL A 8 6.65 4.38 -5.14
CA VAL A 8 5.90 4.97 -4.04
C VAL A 8 6.92 5.69 -3.18
N ARG A 9 7.40 6.85 -3.66
CA ARG A 9 8.56 7.56 -3.08
C ARG A 9 8.22 8.24 -1.76
N ASP A 10 6.94 8.48 -1.47
CA ASP A 10 6.54 9.34 -0.36
C ASP A 10 5.23 8.87 0.29
N ILE A 11 5.21 7.64 0.85
CA ILE A 11 4.05 7.18 1.62
C ILE A 11 3.97 8.03 2.89
N THR A 12 2.83 8.70 3.12
CA THR A 12 2.57 9.41 4.38
C THR A 12 1.22 9.00 4.94
N ASN A 13 1.06 9.07 6.26
CA ASN A 13 -0.22 8.77 6.90
C ASN A 13 -1.33 9.72 6.39
N LYS A 14 -1.05 11.01 6.24
CA LYS A 14 -2.01 12.00 5.71
C LYS A 14 -2.45 11.65 4.28
N ALA A 15 -1.52 11.28 3.40
CA ALA A 15 -1.84 10.88 2.03
C ALA A 15 -2.68 9.59 2.00
N LEU A 16 -2.37 8.62 2.88
CA LEU A 16 -3.16 7.39 3.01
C LEU A 16 -4.58 7.68 3.53
N GLN A 17 -4.75 8.59 4.49
CA GLN A 17 -6.08 9.01 4.94
C GLN A 17 -6.90 9.62 3.80
N GLN A 18 -6.29 10.47 2.97
CA GLN A 18 -6.95 11.08 1.82
C GLN A 18 -7.35 10.04 0.76
N LYS A 19 -6.48 9.08 0.47
CA LYS A 19 -6.73 8.02 -0.52
C LYS A 19 -7.69 6.93 -0.03
N MET A 20 -7.73 6.64 1.27
CA MET A 20 -8.54 5.53 1.81
C MET A 20 -9.81 6.00 2.52
N GLY A 21 -9.99 7.30 2.74
CA GLY A 21 -11.12 7.85 3.51
C GLY A 21 -12.50 7.52 2.95
N TYR A 22 -12.61 7.25 1.65
CA TYR A 22 -13.86 6.85 0.99
C TYR A 22 -14.04 5.33 0.89
N SER A 23 -13.04 4.54 1.29
CA SER A 23 -13.10 3.07 1.17
C SER A 23 -14.03 2.46 2.23
N LEU A 24 -14.59 1.28 1.93
CA LEU A 24 -15.32 0.47 2.91
C LEU A 24 -14.48 0.19 4.16
N TRP A 25 -13.15 0.08 4.00
CA TRP A 25 -12.20 -0.11 5.10
C TRP A 25 -12.17 1.06 6.09
N ALA A 26 -12.52 2.27 5.66
CA ALA A 26 -12.57 3.47 6.50
C ALA A 26 -13.99 3.88 6.93
N LYS A 27 -15.03 3.17 6.48
CA LYS A 27 -16.44 3.53 6.72
C LYS A 27 -16.72 3.64 8.22
N GLY A 28 -17.37 4.74 8.62
CA GLY A 28 -17.75 5.00 10.02
C GLY A 28 -16.61 5.41 10.95
N MET A 29 -15.37 5.53 10.47
CA MET A 29 -14.24 5.96 11.29
C MET A 29 -14.09 7.49 11.28
N THR A 30 -13.89 8.07 12.46
CA THR A 30 -13.40 9.45 12.56
C THR A 30 -12.00 9.58 11.98
N LYS A 31 -11.59 10.81 11.60
CA LYS A 31 -10.22 11.09 11.13
C LYS A 31 -9.15 10.61 12.11
N LYS A 32 -9.39 10.74 13.42
CA LYS A 32 -8.46 10.30 14.47
C LYS A 32 -8.33 8.77 14.50
N GLN A 33 -9.45 8.05 14.44
CA GLN A 33 -9.46 6.57 14.39
C GLN A 33 -8.77 6.05 13.12
N LEU A 34 -9.09 6.65 11.96
CA LEU A 34 -8.45 6.28 10.69
C LEU A 34 -6.93 6.51 10.73
N SER A 35 -6.50 7.66 11.23
CA SER A 35 -5.08 7.99 11.42
C SER A 35 -4.34 6.99 12.32
N ALA A 36 -4.96 6.60 13.44
CA ALA A 36 -4.40 5.63 14.37
C ALA A 36 -4.28 4.23 13.73
N ARG A 37 -5.33 3.79 13.02
CA ARG A 37 -5.34 2.51 12.30
C ARG A 37 -4.26 2.46 11.21
N ILE A 38 -4.13 3.51 10.41
CA ILE A 38 -3.07 3.63 9.40
C ILE A 38 -1.68 3.59 10.05
N SER A 39 -1.48 4.33 11.15
CA SER A 39 -0.19 4.33 11.88
C SER A 39 0.20 2.93 12.36
N ARG A 40 -0.78 2.15 12.86
CA ARG A 40 -0.54 0.76 13.28
C ARG A 40 -0.08 -0.11 12.11
N HIS A 41 -0.70 0.00 10.94
CA HIS A 41 -0.31 -0.78 9.76
C HIS A 41 1.07 -0.38 9.22
N LEU A 42 1.37 0.93 9.19
CA LEU A 42 2.70 1.42 8.84
C LEU A 42 3.77 0.87 9.78
N ARG A 43 3.46 0.78 11.09
CA ARG A 43 4.36 0.14 12.06
C ARG A 43 4.57 -1.34 11.75
N LEU A 44 3.51 -2.11 11.52
CA LEU A 44 3.61 -3.53 11.16
C LEU A 44 4.46 -3.75 9.89
N PHE A 45 4.20 -2.99 8.83
CA PHE A 45 4.99 -3.09 7.60
C PHE A 45 6.47 -2.77 7.81
N ARG A 46 6.77 -1.83 8.71
CA ARG A 46 8.14 -1.49 9.08
C ARG A 46 8.79 -2.58 9.91
N ASP A 47 8.06 -3.13 10.88
CA ASP A 47 8.54 -4.21 11.74
C ASP A 47 8.79 -5.50 10.91
N HIS A 48 8.06 -5.71 9.81
CA HIS A 48 8.31 -6.78 8.82
C HIS A 48 9.33 -6.44 7.72
N GLY A 49 9.90 -5.23 7.74
CA GLY A 49 10.92 -4.78 6.80
C GLY A 49 10.42 -4.54 5.37
N LEU A 50 9.12 -4.32 5.17
CA LEU A 50 8.52 -4.00 3.86
C LEU A 50 8.67 -2.51 3.51
N ILE A 51 8.60 -1.65 4.53
CA ILE A 51 8.84 -0.21 4.39
C ILE A 51 9.86 0.25 5.42
N ARG A 52 10.53 1.37 5.14
CA ARG A 52 11.34 2.10 6.13
C ARG A 52 10.90 3.55 6.22
N LYS A 53 10.99 4.12 7.42
CA LYS A 53 10.72 5.54 7.67
C LYS A 53 11.96 6.37 7.32
N LEU A 54 11.78 7.49 6.64
CA LEU A 54 12.88 8.44 6.39
C LEU A 54 13.19 9.24 7.67
N PRO A 55 14.48 9.49 7.97
CA PRO A 55 14.87 10.31 9.12
C PRO A 55 14.32 11.73 8.98
N ASN A 56 13.93 12.33 10.10
CA ASN A 56 13.38 13.70 10.19
C ASN A 56 12.14 13.96 9.30
N GLN A 57 11.51 12.92 8.77
CA GLN A 57 10.36 13.03 7.87
C GLN A 57 9.22 12.11 8.34
N ARG A 58 7.98 12.48 8.00
CA ARG A 58 6.79 11.63 8.20
C ARG A 58 6.52 10.73 6.99
N LYS A 59 7.58 10.43 6.24
CA LYS A 59 7.55 9.70 4.98
C LYS A 59 8.09 8.29 5.17
N TYR A 60 7.50 7.37 4.43
CA TYR A 60 7.91 5.98 4.36
C TYR A 60 8.19 5.61 2.90
N ILE A 61 9.18 4.75 2.70
CA ILE A 61 9.55 4.23 1.38
C ILE A 61 9.59 2.72 1.42
N LEU A 62 9.32 2.08 0.27
CA LEU A 62 9.46 0.63 0.14
C LEU A 62 10.93 0.22 0.22
N THR A 63 11.19 -0.86 0.95
CA THR A 63 12.47 -1.57 0.90
C THR A 63 12.52 -2.45 -0.34
N GLU A 64 13.67 -3.05 -0.66
CA GLU A 64 13.76 -4.03 -1.75
C GLU A 64 12.81 -5.23 -1.54
N LYS A 65 12.71 -5.71 -0.28
CA LYS A 65 11.75 -6.76 0.09
C LYS A 65 10.31 -6.32 -0.17
N GLY A 66 9.97 -5.08 0.22
CA GLY A 66 8.66 -4.50 -0.06
C GLY A 66 8.37 -4.39 -1.55
N GLN A 67 9.33 -3.94 -2.35
CA GLN A 67 9.19 -3.83 -3.81
C GLN A 67 8.93 -5.20 -4.44
N LYS A 68 9.75 -6.22 -4.12
CA LYS A 68 9.56 -7.59 -4.64
C LYS A 68 8.18 -8.13 -4.31
N LEU A 69 7.73 -7.96 -3.06
CA LEU A 69 6.42 -8.44 -2.61
C LEU A 69 5.28 -7.70 -3.32
N THR A 70 5.34 -6.37 -3.42
CA THR A 70 4.32 -5.59 -4.12
C THR A 70 4.26 -5.97 -5.60
N THR A 71 5.39 -6.13 -6.28
CA THR A 71 5.44 -6.56 -7.68
C THR A 71 4.84 -7.95 -7.86
N ALA A 72 5.22 -8.93 -7.03
CA ALA A 72 4.69 -10.27 -7.09
C ALA A 72 3.18 -10.30 -6.86
N LEU A 73 2.69 -9.55 -5.86
CA LEU A 73 1.26 -9.45 -5.57
C LEU A 73 0.48 -8.81 -6.73
N SER A 74 0.99 -7.71 -7.30
CA SER A 74 0.36 -7.08 -8.46
C SER A 74 0.31 -8.01 -9.67
N ALA A 75 1.39 -8.75 -9.94
CA ALA A 75 1.43 -9.73 -11.03
C ALA A 75 0.46 -10.89 -10.80
N ALA A 76 0.35 -11.39 -9.56
CA ALA A 76 -0.59 -12.45 -9.21
C ALA A 76 -2.04 -12.00 -9.39
N LEU A 77 -2.39 -10.80 -8.93
CA LEU A 77 -3.74 -10.25 -9.08
C LEU A 77 -4.12 -10.06 -10.57
N ASP A 78 -3.19 -9.54 -11.39
CA ASP A 78 -3.39 -9.36 -12.83
C ASP A 78 -3.49 -10.70 -13.60
N ALA A 79 -2.77 -11.73 -13.16
CA ALA A 79 -2.95 -13.07 -13.69
C ALA A 79 -4.33 -13.64 -13.33
N SER A 80 -4.75 -13.50 -12.06
CA SER A 80 -6.07 -13.98 -11.62
C SER A 80 -7.23 -13.29 -12.33
N THR A 81 -7.15 -11.97 -12.59
CA THR A 81 -8.19 -11.27 -13.36
C THR A 81 -8.27 -11.76 -14.80
N ARG A 82 -7.12 -12.04 -15.44
CA ARG A 82 -7.09 -12.63 -16.79
C ARG A 82 -7.73 -14.02 -16.83
N GLU A 83 -7.44 -14.87 -15.85
CA GLU A 83 -8.06 -16.20 -15.76
C GLU A 83 -9.58 -16.12 -15.58
N LEU A 84 -10.08 -15.19 -14.75
CA LEU A 84 -11.51 -14.97 -14.61
C LEU A 84 -12.18 -14.53 -15.92
N LEU A 85 -11.53 -13.64 -16.69
CA LEU A 85 -12.05 -13.18 -17.98
C LEU A 85 -12.13 -14.31 -19.02
N LYS A 86 -11.16 -15.25 -19.01
CA LYS A 86 -11.18 -16.43 -19.88
C LYS A 86 -12.34 -17.37 -19.57
N LEU A 87 -12.72 -17.52 -18.30
CA LEU A 87 -13.80 -18.41 -17.87
C LEU A 87 -15.20 -17.82 -18.10
N SER A 88 -15.29 -16.50 -18.25
CA SER A 88 -16.55 -15.78 -18.50
C SER A 88 -16.90 -15.58 -19.98
N ALA A 89 -16.03 -16.01 -20.90
CA ALA A 89 -16.21 -15.94 -22.35
C ALA A 89 -16.64 -17.30 -22.90
#